data_AF-A0A1Q8B0R6-F1
#
_entry.id   AF-A0A1Q8B0R6-F1
#
_cell.length_a   1.000
_cell.length_b   1.000
_cell.length_c   1.000
_cell.angle_alpha   90.00
_cell.angle_beta   90.00
_cell.angle_gamma   90.00
#
_symmetry.space_group_name_H-M   'P 1'
#
loop_
_entity.id
_entity.type
_entity.pdbx_description
1 polymer ?
#
loop_
_entity_poly.entity_id
_entity_poly.type
_entity_poly.pdbx_seq_one_letter_code
_entity_poly.pdbx_strand_id
1 'polypeptide(L)'
;MKRVTCLVSAAVLILAAAAFAQPPGGGQGGQRIGLATSLQRGYNAFKTNFTQAAEKMPDADYGFKPGSTPEARTYTAVIAHIAQTQFAQCSGVKGVPNPMQGKNLEQELKTKADVTKALADSFALCDDLFAQVTDANATEMIKAGMNEVTRAAALYGVIVHGNEMYGTAAVYLRSKNLVPPSTENAGRGQRGRGQN
;
A
#
# COMPACT_ATOMS: atom_id res chain seq x y z
N MET A 1 57.89 -77.17 14.30
CA MET A 1 57.79 -76.89 15.76
C MET A 1 58.13 -75.44 16.03
N LYS A 2 57.41 -74.79 16.98
CA LYS A 2 57.43 -73.36 17.44
C LYS A 2 56.38 -72.48 16.71
N ARG A 3 55.18 -72.30 17.29
CA ARG A 3 54.69 -71.32 18.32
C ARG A 3 54.56 -69.89 17.77
N VAL A 4 53.33 -69.44 17.45
CA VAL A 4 52.41 -68.57 18.24
C VAL A 4 52.89 -67.13 18.40
N THR A 5 52.16 -66.14 17.84
CA THR A 5 51.50 -65.05 18.59
C THR A 5 50.63 -64.13 17.71
N CYS A 6 49.44 -63.80 18.24
CA CYS A 6 48.51 -62.79 17.76
C CYS A 6 49.10 -61.37 17.78
N LEU A 7 48.74 -60.56 16.79
CA LEU A 7 48.62 -59.10 16.94
C LEU A 7 47.33 -58.67 16.23
N VAL A 8 46.33 -58.36 17.05
CA VAL A 8 45.12 -57.63 16.64
C VAL A 8 45.56 -56.21 16.28
N SER A 9 45.21 -55.73 15.10
CA SER A 9 45.32 -54.31 14.75
C SER A 9 44.05 -53.87 14.05
N ALA A 10 43.20 -53.21 14.82
CA ALA A 10 42.04 -52.49 14.35
C ALA A 10 42.49 -51.23 13.61
N ALA A 11 42.11 -51.10 12.34
CA ALA A 11 42.18 -49.85 11.60
C ALA A 11 40.95 -49.77 10.68
N VAL A 12 39.81 -49.42 11.26
CA VAL A 12 38.63 -48.96 10.53
C VAL A 12 38.93 -47.54 10.07
N LEU A 13 39.41 -47.40 8.83
CA LEU A 13 39.57 -46.11 8.16
C LEU A 13 38.23 -45.70 7.57
N ILE A 14 37.66 -44.66 8.18
CA ILE A 14 36.43 -43.97 7.83
C ILE A 14 36.58 -43.34 6.44
N LEU A 15 35.84 -43.84 5.44
CA LEU A 15 35.63 -43.11 4.19
C LEU A 15 34.68 -41.94 4.47
N ALA A 16 35.23 -40.74 4.55
CA ALA A 16 34.46 -39.50 4.57
C ALA A 16 33.75 -39.32 3.22
N ALA A 17 32.42 -39.47 3.21
CA ALA A 17 31.61 -39.06 2.08
C ALA A 17 31.68 -37.52 1.96
N ALA A 18 32.33 -37.03 0.91
CA ALA A 18 32.23 -35.65 0.49
C ALA A 18 30.81 -35.40 -0.04
N ALA A 19 29.88 -35.10 0.88
CA ALA A 19 28.61 -34.52 0.52
C ALA A 19 28.89 -33.09 0.00
N PHE A 20 29.01 -32.95 -1.32
CA PHE A 20 28.86 -31.64 -1.94
C PHE A 20 27.52 -31.07 -1.51
N ALA A 21 27.55 -29.94 -0.80
CA ALA A 21 26.37 -29.16 -0.50
C ALA A 21 25.63 -28.88 -1.81
N GLN A 22 24.54 -29.59 -2.05
CA GLN A 22 23.59 -29.24 -3.10
C GLN A 22 23.13 -27.82 -2.77
N PRO A 23 23.23 -26.84 -3.70
CA PRO A 23 22.61 -25.54 -3.47
C PRO A 23 21.14 -25.83 -3.15
N PRO A 24 20.55 -25.19 -2.12
CA PRO A 24 19.18 -25.47 -1.74
C PRO A 24 18.32 -25.33 -3.00
N GLY A 25 17.68 -26.44 -3.37
CA GLY A 25 16.78 -26.51 -4.50
C GLY A 25 15.76 -25.39 -4.40
N GLY A 26 15.39 -24.82 -5.55
CA GLY A 26 14.41 -23.74 -5.69
C GLY A 26 13.01 -24.14 -5.22
N GLY A 27 12.85 -24.31 -3.91
CA GLY A 27 11.55 -24.18 -3.27
C GLY A 27 11.12 -22.73 -3.39
N GLN A 28 9.82 -22.51 -3.63
CA GLN A 28 9.19 -21.20 -3.49
C GLN A 28 9.21 -20.79 -2.00
N GLY A 29 10.40 -20.46 -1.48
CA GLY A 29 10.56 -19.81 -0.19
C GLY A 29 9.99 -18.40 -0.28
N GLY A 30 9.28 -17.97 0.76
CA GLY A 30 8.68 -16.63 0.80
C GLY A 30 9.71 -15.53 0.53
N GLN A 31 9.34 -14.56 -0.31
CA GLN A 31 10.19 -13.41 -0.61
C GLN A 31 10.35 -12.52 0.63
N ARG A 32 11.57 -12.11 0.97
CA ARG A 32 11.80 -11.03 1.94
C ARG A 32 11.33 -9.71 1.34
N ILE A 33 10.32 -9.09 1.95
CA ILE A 33 9.75 -7.81 1.51
C ILE A 33 10.24 -6.72 2.47
N GLY A 34 10.94 -5.72 1.95
CA GLY A 34 11.43 -4.56 2.70
C GLY A 34 10.32 -3.59 3.12
N LEU A 35 10.67 -2.63 3.97
CA LEU A 35 9.77 -1.58 4.41
C LEU A 35 9.36 -0.68 3.23
N ALA A 36 10.31 -0.29 2.38
CA ALA A 36 10.04 0.50 1.19
C ALA A 36 9.07 -0.20 0.24
N THR A 37 9.32 -1.46 -0.08
CA THR A 37 8.44 -2.25 -0.94
C THR A 37 7.04 -2.41 -0.32
N SER A 38 6.94 -2.55 1.00
CA SER A 38 5.65 -2.64 1.70
C SER A 38 4.85 -1.34 1.58
N LEU A 39 5.49 -0.19 1.79
CA LEU A 39 4.88 1.13 1.62
C LEU A 39 4.42 1.36 0.17
N GLN A 40 5.29 1.07 -0.80
CA GLN A 40 4.98 1.21 -2.23
C GLN A 40 3.79 0.36 -2.65
N ARG A 41 3.75 -0.92 -2.23
CA ARG A 41 2.62 -1.82 -2.53
C ARG A 41 1.33 -1.33 -1.87
N GLY A 42 1.39 -0.93 -0.61
CA GLY A 42 0.23 -0.40 0.12
C GLY A 42 -0.35 0.85 -0.53
N TYR A 43 0.52 1.80 -0.86
CA TYR A 43 0.12 3.04 -1.55
C TYR A 43 -0.48 2.76 -2.93
N ASN A 44 0.17 1.94 -3.76
CA ASN A 44 -0.33 1.61 -5.09
C ASN A 44 -1.69 0.89 -5.05
N ALA A 45 -1.89 -0.01 -4.08
CA ALA A 45 -3.15 -0.70 -3.90
C ALA A 45 -4.28 0.27 -3.52
N PHE A 46 -4.03 1.15 -2.54
CA PHE A 46 -4.98 2.18 -2.14
C PHE A 46 -5.28 3.15 -3.30
N LYS A 47 -4.25 3.71 -3.95
CA LYS A 47 -4.39 4.62 -5.10
C LYS A 47 -5.27 4.00 -6.19
N THR A 48 -4.94 2.78 -6.61
CA THR A 48 -5.72 2.04 -7.63
C THR A 48 -7.18 1.89 -7.22
N ASN A 49 -7.43 1.40 -6.01
CA ASN A 49 -8.80 1.15 -5.54
C ASN A 49 -9.60 2.45 -5.40
N PHE A 50 -8.99 3.52 -4.91
CA PHE A 50 -9.68 4.78 -4.66
C PHE A 50 -9.95 5.55 -5.96
N THR A 51 -9.00 5.57 -6.91
CA THR A 51 -9.23 6.13 -8.26
C THR A 51 -10.39 5.44 -8.95
N GLN A 52 -10.38 4.09 -8.96
CA GLN A 52 -11.47 3.32 -9.55
C GLN A 52 -12.81 3.55 -8.81
N ALA A 53 -12.79 3.74 -7.49
CA ALA A 53 -14.01 4.01 -6.71
C ALA A 53 -14.63 5.35 -7.14
N ALA A 54 -13.81 6.39 -7.24
CA ALA A 54 -14.25 7.69 -7.71
C ALA A 54 -14.86 7.58 -9.12
N GLU A 55 -14.20 6.88 -10.04
CA GLU A 55 -14.73 6.69 -11.40
C GLU A 55 -16.05 5.90 -11.42
N LYS A 56 -16.20 4.93 -10.51
CA LYS A 56 -17.30 3.95 -10.53
C LYS A 56 -18.66 4.52 -10.15
N MET A 57 -18.73 5.50 -9.24
CA MET A 57 -20.01 6.10 -8.87
C MET A 57 -20.60 6.86 -10.08
N PRO A 58 -21.87 6.60 -10.47
CA PRO A 58 -22.55 7.39 -11.50
C PRO A 58 -22.58 8.88 -11.16
N ASP A 59 -22.51 9.75 -12.17
CA ASP A 59 -22.50 11.20 -11.95
C ASP A 59 -23.73 11.69 -11.19
N ALA A 60 -24.91 11.14 -11.53
CA ALA A 60 -26.18 11.44 -10.84
C ALA A 60 -26.17 11.07 -9.33
N ASP A 61 -25.27 10.18 -8.91
CA ASP A 61 -25.16 9.68 -7.54
C ASP A 61 -24.01 10.32 -6.75
N TYR A 62 -23.22 11.22 -7.35
CA TYR A 62 -22.11 11.87 -6.64
C TYR A 62 -22.56 12.73 -5.45
N GLY A 63 -23.78 13.27 -5.50
CA GLY A 63 -24.40 13.97 -4.37
C GLY A 63 -24.89 13.06 -3.23
N PHE A 64 -24.85 11.74 -3.40
CA PHE A 64 -25.40 10.79 -2.42
C PHE A 64 -24.68 10.86 -1.08
N LYS A 65 -25.44 10.80 0.01
CA LYS A 65 -24.96 10.50 1.35
C LYS A 65 -25.84 9.43 2.01
N PRO A 66 -25.26 8.42 2.70
CA PRO A 66 -26.04 7.46 3.48
C PRO A 66 -26.73 8.12 4.67
N GLY A 67 -28.01 7.79 4.86
CA GLY A 67 -28.80 8.23 6.01
C GLY A 67 -29.12 9.73 6.03
N SER A 68 -29.69 10.19 7.14
CA SER A 68 -30.15 11.58 7.33
C SER A 68 -29.20 12.43 8.18
N THR A 69 -28.10 11.88 8.69
CA THR A 69 -27.12 12.60 9.51
C THR A 69 -26.62 13.85 8.79
N PRO A 70 -26.83 15.06 9.34
CA PRO A 70 -26.45 16.32 8.69
C PRO A 70 -24.95 16.39 8.39
N GLU A 71 -24.12 15.91 9.31
CA GLU A 71 -22.65 15.98 9.29
C GLU A 71 -22.01 14.95 8.34
N ALA A 72 -22.79 13.98 7.84
CA ALA A 72 -22.28 13.00 6.89
C ALA A 72 -21.92 13.66 5.56
N ARG A 73 -20.70 13.39 5.08
CA ARG A 73 -20.22 13.84 3.78
C ARG A 73 -21.10 13.30 2.65
N THR A 74 -21.26 14.07 1.59
CA THR A 74 -21.69 13.51 0.30
C THR A 74 -20.55 12.73 -0.34
N TYR A 75 -20.84 11.89 -1.34
CA TYR A 75 -19.78 11.18 -2.06
C TYR A 75 -18.79 12.16 -2.72
N THR A 76 -19.27 13.26 -3.32
CA THR A 76 -18.43 14.36 -3.79
C THR A 76 -17.48 14.86 -2.70
N ALA A 77 -17.98 15.11 -1.49
CA ALA A 77 -17.18 15.58 -0.37
C ALA A 77 -16.19 14.51 0.13
N VAL A 78 -16.53 13.22 0.08
CA VAL A 78 -15.61 12.11 0.39
C VAL A 78 -14.40 12.13 -0.56
N ILE A 79 -14.62 12.31 -1.86
CA ILE A 79 -13.53 12.37 -2.86
C ILE A 79 -12.73 13.67 -2.72
N ALA A 80 -13.39 14.80 -2.48
CA ALA A 80 -12.71 16.08 -2.27
C ALA A 80 -11.85 16.09 -0.99
N HIS A 81 -12.34 15.45 0.09
CA HIS A 81 -11.65 15.37 1.38
C HIS A 81 -10.29 14.69 1.26
N ILE A 82 -10.23 13.54 0.57
CA ILE A 82 -8.97 12.83 0.40
C ILE A 82 -7.97 13.64 -0.44
N ALA A 83 -8.45 14.35 -1.47
CA ALA A 83 -7.59 15.19 -2.30
C ALA A 83 -6.99 16.31 -1.44
N GLN A 84 -7.83 17.02 -0.67
CA GLN A 84 -7.41 18.07 0.25
C GLN A 84 -6.34 17.57 1.25
N THR A 85 -6.60 16.43 1.89
CA THR A 85 -5.70 15.87 2.91
C THR A 85 -4.39 15.38 2.29
N GLN A 86 -4.43 14.75 1.12
CA GLN A 86 -3.21 14.33 0.41
C GLN A 86 -2.36 15.52 -0.01
N PHE A 87 -2.96 16.61 -0.50
CA PHE A 87 -2.22 17.83 -0.82
C PHE A 87 -1.45 18.36 0.40
N ALA A 88 -2.11 18.44 1.57
CA ALA A 88 -1.48 18.90 2.80
C ALA A 88 -0.40 17.94 3.33
N GLN A 89 -0.69 16.63 3.39
CA GLN A 89 0.25 15.65 3.91
C GLN A 89 1.49 15.54 3.02
N CYS A 90 1.31 15.36 1.71
CA CYS A 90 2.41 15.13 0.79
C CYS A 90 3.23 16.39 0.53
N SER A 91 2.63 17.59 0.51
CA SER A 91 3.42 18.83 0.46
C SER A 91 4.26 19.01 1.73
N GLY A 92 3.70 18.68 2.89
CA GLY A 92 4.40 18.71 4.18
C GLY A 92 5.61 17.77 4.20
N VAL A 93 5.44 16.53 3.75
CA VAL A 93 6.52 15.54 3.65
C VAL A 93 7.56 15.95 2.60
N LYS A 94 7.14 16.52 1.47
CA LYS A 94 8.05 17.06 0.45
C LYS A 94 8.80 18.33 0.90
N GLY A 95 8.32 19.02 1.93
CA GLY A 95 8.86 20.31 2.35
C GLY A 95 8.58 21.45 1.34
N VAL A 96 7.47 21.36 0.59
CA VAL A 96 7.07 22.36 -0.41
C VAL A 96 5.75 23.04 0.01
N PRO A 97 5.43 24.24 -0.52
CA PRO A 97 4.14 24.87 -0.27
C PRO A 97 2.98 23.96 -0.64
N ASN A 98 1.93 23.93 0.20
CA ASN A 98 0.69 23.23 -0.12
C ASN A 98 -0.03 23.96 -1.27
N PRO A 99 -0.25 23.32 -2.44
CA PRO A 99 -0.91 23.96 -3.58
C PRO A 99 -2.38 24.33 -3.30
N MET A 100 -3.00 23.70 -2.31
CA MET A 100 -4.39 23.95 -1.91
C MET A 100 -4.48 24.70 -0.57
N GLN A 101 -3.42 25.42 -0.18
CA GLN A 101 -3.42 26.20 1.06
C GLN A 101 -4.54 27.24 1.07
N GLY A 102 -5.31 27.29 2.17
CA GLY A 102 -6.43 28.22 2.32
C GLY A 102 -7.67 27.87 1.50
N LYS A 103 -7.66 26.72 0.81
CA LYS A 103 -8.80 26.19 0.05
C LYS A 103 -9.58 25.18 0.87
N ASN A 104 -10.87 25.10 0.63
CA ASN A 104 -11.76 24.07 1.15
C ASN A 104 -12.37 23.30 -0.01
N LEU A 105 -11.70 22.24 -0.46
CA LEU A 105 -12.15 21.48 -1.63
C LEU A 105 -13.52 20.83 -1.44
N GLU A 106 -13.89 20.43 -0.22
CA GLU A 106 -15.23 19.86 0.06
C GLU A 106 -16.35 20.90 -0.22
N GLN A 107 -16.04 22.19 -0.04
CA GLN A 107 -16.97 23.29 -0.30
C GLN A 107 -16.82 23.91 -1.70
N GLU A 108 -15.65 23.85 -2.31
CA GLU A 108 -15.38 24.49 -3.61
C GLU A 108 -15.70 23.58 -4.79
N LEU A 109 -15.43 22.28 -4.70
CA LEU A 109 -15.64 21.34 -5.81
C LEU A 109 -17.03 20.71 -5.73
N LYS A 110 -17.75 20.71 -6.86
CA LYS A 110 -19.16 20.28 -6.90
C LYS A 110 -19.45 19.15 -7.87
N THR A 111 -18.62 18.99 -8.89
CA THR A 111 -18.84 17.98 -9.93
C THR A 111 -17.91 16.79 -9.77
N LYS A 112 -18.30 15.64 -10.31
CA LYS A 112 -17.44 14.45 -10.44
C LYS A 112 -16.14 14.79 -11.14
N ALA A 113 -16.20 15.53 -12.24
CA ALA A 113 -15.04 15.90 -13.04
C ALA A 113 -14.02 16.70 -12.21
N ASP A 114 -14.49 17.69 -11.45
CA ASP A 114 -13.61 18.52 -10.62
C ASP A 114 -12.93 17.72 -9.51
N VAL A 115 -13.70 16.90 -8.77
CA VAL A 115 -13.13 16.14 -7.64
C VAL A 115 -12.26 14.97 -8.10
N THR A 116 -12.55 14.33 -9.22
CA THR A 116 -11.70 13.28 -9.79
C THR A 116 -10.39 13.85 -10.34
N LYS A 117 -10.43 15.04 -10.93
CA LYS A 117 -9.21 15.76 -11.31
C LYS A 117 -8.37 16.12 -10.07
N ALA A 118 -8.97 16.72 -9.05
CA ALA A 118 -8.25 17.07 -7.82
C ALA A 118 -7.67 15.84 -7.13
N LEU A 119 -8.39 14.71 -7.14
CA LEU A 119 -7.90 13.43 -6.63
C LEU A 119 -6.65 12.98 -7.40
N ALA A 120 -6.69 12.98 -8.74
CA ALA A 120 -5.55 12.61 -9.58
C ALA A 120 -4.32 13.50 -9.34
N ASP A 121 -4.53 14.82 -9.29
CA ASP A 121 -3.47 15.81 -9.02
C ASP A 121 -2.87 15.60 -7.61
N SER A 122 -3.69 15.25 -6.60
CA SER A 122 -3.20 14.95 -5.25
C SER A 122 -2.37 13.67 -5.18
N PHE A 123 -2.72 12.63 -5.96
CA PHE A 123 -1.90 11.44 -6.08
C PHE A 123 -0.57 11.73 -6.78
N ALA A 124 -0.58 12.51 -7.85
CA ALA A 124 0.64 12.92 -8.55
C ALA A 124 1.63 13.63 -7.61
N LEU A 125 1.13 14.45 -6.67
CA LEU A 125 1.99 15.07 -5.67
C LEU A 125 2.65 14.03 -4.74
N CYS A 126 1.91 13.00 -4.34
CA CYS A 126 2.40 11.96 -3.43
C CYS A 126 3.28 10.91 -4.11
N ASP A 127 3.11 10.65 -5.41
CA ASP A 127 3.77 9.56 -6.14
C ASP A 127 5.29 9.56 -5.97
N ASP A 128 5.93 10.72 -6.11
CA ASP A 128 7.39 10.83 -5.98
C ASP A 128 7.90 10.38 -4.60
N LEU A 129 7.15 10.66 -3.54
CA LEU A 129 7.55 10.31 -2.17
C LEU A 129 7.63 8.79 -1.98
N PHE A 130 6.65 8.07 -2.53
CA PHE A 130 6.62 6.61 -2.49
C PHE A 130 7.59 5.98 -3.49
N ALA A 131 7.86 6.64 -4.62
CA ALA A 131 8.87 6.18 -5.57
C ALA A 131 10.29 6.26 -4.99
N GLN A 132 10.57 7.28 -4.17
CA GLN A 132 11.91 7.56 -3.63
C GLN A 132 12.22 6.88 -2.29
N VAL A 133 11.23 6.27 -1.62
CA VAL A 133 11.50 5.56 -0.36
C VAL A 133 12.32 4.30 -0.62
N THR A 134 13.35 4.09 0.18
CA THR A 134 14.22 2.92 0.17
C THR A 134 14.35 2.38 1.59
N ASP A 135 14.73 1.11 1.75
CA ASP A 135 14.93 0.55 3.10
C ASP A 135 16.01 1.30 3.89
N ALA A 136 16.98 1.92 3.19
CA ALA A 136 18.04 2.72 3.81
C ALA A 136 17.53 4.07 4.36
N ASN A 137 16.59 4.72 3.67
CA ASN A 137 16.11 6.06 4.05
C ASN A 137 14.78 6.04 4.83
N ALA A 138 14.14 4.87 4.96
CA ALA A 138 12.81 4.75 5.54
C ALA A 138 12.78 5.12 7.04
N THR A 139 13.86 4.90 7.77
CA THR A 139 13.95 5.21 9.20
C THR A 139 14.57 6.59 9.48
N GLU A 140 14.96 7.34 8.46
CA GLU A 140 15.45 8.72 8.63
C GLU A 140 14.35 9.61 9.20
N MET A 141 14.72 10.50 10.12
CA MET A 141 13.83 11.50 10.66
C MET A 141 13.60 12.62 9.65
N ILE A 142 12.35 12.98 9.44
CA ILE A 142 11.91 14.11 8.61
C ILE A 142 11.02 15.02 9.45
N LYS A 143 10.99 16.31 9.09
CA LYS A 143 10.09 17.27 9.72
C LYS A 143 8.64 16.99 9.34
N ALA A 144 7.76 17.06 10.32
CA ALA A 144 6.31 16.99 10.19
C ALA A 144 5.66 18.05 11.10
N GLY A 145 5.52 19.27 10.57
CA GLY A 145 5.12 20.42 11.37
C GLY A 145 6.16 20.75 12.44
N MET A 146 5.75 20.81 13.70
CA MET A 146 6.64 21.05 14.85
C MET A 146 7.38 19.81 15.33
N ASN A 147 7.00 18.62 14.84
CA ASN A 147 7.58 17.35 15.26
C ASN A 147 8.55 16.82 14.21
N GLU A 148 9.35 15.83 14.60
CA GLU A 148 10.09 14.96 13.68
C GLU A 148 9.56 13.53 13.78
N VAL A 149 9.38 12.88 12.63
CA VAL A 149 8.93 11.49 12.53
C VAL A 149 9.78 10.76 11.50
N THR A 150 9.83 9.43 11.54
CA THR A 150 10.52 8.69 10.48
C THR A 150 9.80 8.88 9.15
N ARG A 151 10.55 8.87 8.04
CA ARG A 151 10.00 8.91 6.68
C ARG A 151 8.93 7.85 6.48
N ALA A 152 9.17 6.63 6.95
CA ALA A 152 8.21 5.54 6.90
C ALA A 152 6.93 5.85 7.68
N ALA A 153 7.02 6.43 8.87
CA ALA A 153 5.83 6.79 9.66
C ALA A 153 4.99 7.86 8.94
N ALA A 154 5.62 8.86 8.32
CA ALA A 154 4.92 9.88 7.56
C ALA A 154 4.18 9.29 6.33
N LEU A 155 4.87 8.45 5.54
CA LEU A 155 4.28 7.79 4.37
C LEU A 155 3.19 6.80 4.76
N TYR A 156 3.39 6.07 5.86
CA TYR A 156 2.37 5.18 6.42
C TYR A 156 1.12 5.96 6.84
N GLY A 157 1.27 7.17 7.40
CA GLY A 157 0.14 8.04 7.73
C GLY A 157 -0.74 8.39 6.52
N VAL A 158 -0.13 8.63 5.35
CA VAL A 158 -0.87 8.85 4.08
C VAL A 158 -1.66 7.59 3.69
N ILE A 159 -1.04 6.42 3.79
CA ILE A 159 -1.70 5.14 3.48
C ILE A 159 -2.87 4.86 4.44
N VAL A 160 -2.70 5.13 5.74
CA VAL A 160 -3.74 4.87 6.75
C VAL A 160 -4.97 5.73 6.51
N HIS A 161 -4.78 7.04 6.34
CA HIS A 161 -5.89 7.95 6.03
C HIS A 161 -6.55 7.59 4.69
N GLY A 162 -5.74 7.29 3.66
CA GLY A 162 -6.24 6.86 2.37
C GLY A 162 -7.13 5.60 2.44
N ASN A 163 -6.74 4.60 3.25
CA ASN A 163 -7.53 3.40 3.45
C ASN A 163 -8.79 3.61 4.30
N GLU A 164 -8.74 4.49 5.30
CA GLU A 164 -9.92 4.91 6.07
C GLU A 164 -10.97 5.54 5.14
N MET A 165 -10.53 6.47 4.30
CA MET A 165 -11.38 7.08 3.28
C MET A 165 -11.86 6.07 2.24
N TYR A 166 -11.03 5.13 1.80
CA TYR A 166 -11.46 4.06 0.89
C TYR A 166 -12.54 3.18 1.51
N GLY A 167 -12.41 2.84 2.79
CA GLY A 167 -13.44 2.12 3.55
C GLY A 167 -14.78 2.84 3.50
N THR A 168 -14.77 4.15 3.75
CA THR A 168 -15.94 5.02 3.60
C THR A 168 -16.50 4.98 2.17
N ALA A 169 -15.67 5.21 1.15
CA ALA A 169 -16.11 5.19 -0.25
C ALA A 169 -16.71 3.82 -0.66
N ALA A 170 -16.14 2.72 -0.18
CA ALA A 170 -16.63 1.37 -0.46
C ALA A 170 -18.02 1.11 0.15
N VAL A 171 -18.32 1.69 1.32
CA VAL A 171 -19.67 1.62 1.90
C VAL A 171 -20.67 2.38 1.02
N TYR A 172 -20.31 3.58 0.53
CA TYR A 172 -21.20 4.38 -0.32
C TYR A 172 -21.51 3.65 -1.63
N LEU A 173 -20.50 3.05 -2.27
CA LEU A 173 -20.70 2.22 -3.46
C LEU A 173 -21.67 1.08 -3.18
N ARG A 174 -21.50 0.35 -2.06
CA ARG A 174 -22.43 -0.73 -1.68
C ARG A 174 -23.85 -0.24 -1.41
N SER A 175 -24.01 0.93 -0.79
CA SER A 175 -25.33 1.56 -0.61
C SER A 175 -26.02 1.91 -1.92
N LYS A 176 -25.26 2.02 -3.02
CA LYS A 176 -25.76 2.21 -4.39
C LYS A 176 -25.77 0.91 -5.20
N ASN A 177 -25.66 -0.24 -4.55
CA ASN A 177 -25.60 -1.57 -5.16
C ASN A 177 -24.42 -1.75 -6.15
N LEU A 178 -23.33 -1.01 -5.95
CA LEU A 178 -22.09 -1.12 -6.74
C LEU A 178 -21.05 -1.92 -5.96
N VAL A 179 -20.43 -2.90 -6.63
CA VAL A 179 -19.34 -3.69 -6.03
C VAL A 179 -18.08 -2.83 -5.92
N PRO A 180 -17.44 -2.67 -4.74
CA PRO A 180 -16.23 -1.85 -4.64
C PRO A 180 -15.02 -2.44 -5.39
N PRO A 181 -14.11 -1.60 -5.91
CA PRO A 181 -12.94 -2.04 -6.68
C PRO A 181 -12.06 -3.08 -6.00
N SER A 182 -11.80 -2.96 -4.70
CA SER A 182 -11.00 -3.94 -3.95
C SER A 182 -11.61 -5.35 -3.99
N THR A 183 -12.93 -5.46 -3.98
CA THR A 183 -13.63 -6.75 -4.11
C THR A 183 -13.50 -7.32 -5.52
N GLU A 184 -13.62 -6.48 -6.56
CA GLU A 184 -13.48 -6.91 -7.96
C GLU A 184 -12.04 -7.34 -8.28
N ASN A 185 -11.07 -6.54 -7.84
CA ASN A 185 -9.65 -6.77 -8.07
C ASN A 185 -9.17 -8.05 -7.37
N ALA A 186 -9.68 -8.32 -6.16
CA ALA A 186 -9.44 -9.60 -5.47
C ALA A 186 -10.02 -10.80 -6.25
N GLY A 187 -11.25 -10.69 -6.76
CA GLY A 187 -11.90 -11.74 -7.54
C GLY A 187 -11.19 -12.05 -8.86
N ARG A 188 -10.62 -11.04 -9.52
CA ARG A 188 -9.80 -11.23 -10.74
C ARG A 188 -8.52 -12.02 -10.45
N GLY A 189 -7.83 -11.70 -9.36
CA GLY A 189 -6.62 -12.41 -8.95
C GLY A 189 -6.86 -13.88 -8.59
N GLN A 190 -8.02 -14.20 -8.01
CA GLN A 190 -8.38 -15.58 -7.68
C GLN A 190 -8.76 -16.40 -8.94
N ARG A 191 -9.48 -15.80 -9.90
CA ARG A 191 -9.82 -16.46 -11.17
C ARG A 191 -8.61 -16.76 -12.03
N GLY A 192 -7.59 -15.89 -12.03
CA GLY A 192 -6.33 -16.13 -12.75
C GLY A 192 -5.44 -17.21 -12.12
N ARG A 193 -5.57 -17.48 -10.83
CA ARG A 193 -4.83 -18.56 -10.13
C ARG A 193 -5.48 -19.94 -10.25
N GLY A 194 -6.73 -20.01 -10.71
CA GLY A 194 -7.45 -21.27 -10.92
C GLY A 194 -7.37 -21.82 -12.34
N GLN A 195 -6.56 -21.22 -13.21
CA GLN A 195 -6.41 -21.60 -14.63
C GLN A 195 -4.97 -21.99 -15.02
N ASN A 196 -4.07 -22.13 -14.03
CA ASN A 196 -2.71 -22.63 -14.22
C ASN A 196 -2.51 -23.93 -13.45
#